data_AF-A0A2G9YI29-F1
#
_entry.id   AF-A0A2G9YI29-F1
#
_cell.length_a   1.000
_cell.length_b   1.000
_cell.length_c   1.000
_cell.angle_alpha   90.00
_cell.angle_beta   90.00
_cell.angle_gamma   90.00
#
_symmetry.space_group_name_H-M   'P 1'
#
loop_
_entity.id
_entity.type
_entity.pdbx_description
1 polymer ?
#
loop_
_entity_poly.entity_id
_entity_poly.type
_entity_poly.pdbx_seq_one_letter_code
_entity_poly.pdbx_strand_id
1 'polypeptide(L)'
;MDYAILRKRMLEEQLIPGGITNQRVLDAFRKIERHKFIPEEMRTSAYADFPVPIGEGQTISQPYIVALMTECLDLTELLSLPPLLTYPRLSLNNQTKMENLFYQKAGDSAKF
;
A
#
# COMPACT_ATOMS: atom_id res chain seq x y z
N MET A 1 -19.98 -12.35 -1.37
CA MET A 1 -19.05 -11.33 -1.90
C MET A 1 -17.86 -12.06 -2.47
N ASP A 2 -17.50 -11.81 -3.73
CA ASP A 2 -16.32 -12.42 -4.33
C ASP A 2 -15.11 -11.50 -4.14
N TYR A 3 -14.27 -11.82 -3.17
CA TYR A 3 -13.06 -11.04 -2.87
C TYR A 3 -11.99 -11.15 -3.96
N ALA A 4 -11.99 -12.21 -4.78
CA ALA A 4 -11.05 -12.32 -5.88
C ALA A 4 -11.35 -11.26 -6.94
N ILE A 5 -12.64 -11.04 -7.25
CA ILE A 5 -13.09 -9.97 -8.14
C ILE A 5 -12.72 -8.60 -7.57
N LEU A 6 -13.04 -8.32 -6.30
CA LEU A 6 -12.75 -7.02 -5.67
C LEU A 6 -11.25 -6.71 -5.63
N ARG A 7 -10.42 -7.72 -5.32
CA ARG A 7 -8.97 -7.59 -5.36
C ARG A 7 -8.49 -7.30 -6.77
N LYS A 8 -8.96 -8.03 -7.78
CA LYS A 8 -8.61 -7.78 -9.18
C LYS A 8 -8.94 -6.34 -9.58
N ARG A 9 -10.13 -5.85 -9.24
CA ARG A 9 -10.56 -4.47 -9.50
C ARG A 9 -9.68 -3.45 -8.79
N MET A 10 -9.31 -3.66 -7.52
CA MET A 10 -8.36 -2.79 -6.82
C MET A 10 -7.03 -2.67 -7.58
N LEU A 11 -6.50 -3.78 -8.12
CA LEU A 11 -5.29 -3.69 -8.95
C LEU A 11 -5.51 -2.89 -10.25
N GLU A 12 -6.55 -3.24 -11.01
CA GLU A 12 -6.80 -2.72 -12.36
C GLU A 12 -7.31 -1.27 -12.37
N GLU A 13 -8.08 -0.89 -11.36
CA GLU A 13 -8.77 0.40 -11.30
C GLU A 13 -8.05 1.42 -10.38
N GLN A 14 -7.22 0.95 -9.43
CA GLN A 14 -6.61 1.83 -8.43
C GLN A 14 -5.08 1.81 -8.50
N LEU A 15 -4.45 0.63 -8.36
CA LEU A 15 -2.99 0.57 -8.21
C LEU A 15 -2.25 0.82 -9.53
N ILE A 16 -2.61 0.11 -10.59
CA ILE A 16 -1.95 0.24 -11.90
C ILE A 16 -2.17 1.65 -12.49
N PRO A 17 -3.40 2.19 -12.54
CA PRO A 17 -3.62 3.57 -12.98
C PRO A 17 -2.96 4.60 -12.06
N GLY A 18 -2.81 4.28 -10.77
CA GLY A 18 -2.10 5.10 -9.78
C GLY A 18 -0.57 5.14 -9.95
N GLY A 19 -0.02 4.42 -10.95
CA GLY A 19 1.39 4.44 -11.30
C GLY A 19 2.26 3.41 -10.59
N ILE A 20 1.65 2.41 -9.93
CA ILE A 20 2.39 1.27 -9.38
C ILE A 20 2.76 0.35 -10.54
N THR A 21 4.07 0.18 -10.75
CA THR A 21 4.61 -0.53 -11.93
C THR A 21 5.49 -1.71 -11.55
N ASN A 22 5.95 -1.79 -10.30
CA ASN A 22 6.77 -2.91 -9.83
C ASN A 22 5.95 -4.20 -9.78
N GLN A 23 6.27 -5.13 -10.69
CA GLN A 23 5.53 -6.38 -10.84
C GLN A 23 5.53 -7.23 -9.57
N ARG A 24 6.61 -7.22 -8.78
CA ARG A 24 6.68 -7.97 -7.50
C ARG A 24 5.71 -7.42 -6.48
N VAL A 25 5.52 -6.09 -6.44
CA VAL A 25 4.51 -5.44 -5.59
C VAL A 25 3.11 -5.82 -6.06
N LEU A 26 2.83 -5.73 -7.36
CA LEU A 26 1.53 -6.12 -7.93
C LEU A 26 1.21 -7.60 -7.66
N ASP A 27 2.19 -8.50 -7.82
CA ASP A 27 2.06 -9.93 -7.52
C ASP A 27 1.70 -10.18 -6.04
N ALA A 28 2.36 -9.46 -5.12
CA ALA A 28 2.03 -9.53 -3.70
C ALA A 28 0.58 -9.10 -3.44
N PHE A 29 0.12 -8.01 -4.06
CA PHE A 29 -1.27 -7.54 -3.94
C PHE A 29 -2.29 -8.49 -4.60
N ARG A 30 -1.92 -9.26 -5.63
CA ARG A 30 -2.78 -10.33 -6.17
C ARG A 30 -2.93 -11.50 -5.21
N LYS A 31 -1.86 -11.86 -4.49
CA LYS A 31 -1.82 -13.04 -3.62
C LYS A 31 -2.41 -12.77 -2.24
N ILE A 32 -2.10 -11.62 -1.63
CA ILE A 32 -2.46 -11.33 -0.24
C ILE A 32 -3.95 -11.01 -0.13
N GLU A 33 -4.60 -11.66 0.83
CA GLU A 33 -6.03 -11.51 1.10
C GLU A 33 -6.27 -10.45 2.16
N ARG A 34 -6.22 -9.18 1.76
CA ARG A 34 -6.39 -8.02 2.65
C ARG A 34 -7.62 -8.12 3.57
N HIS A 35 -8.73 -8.68 3.09
CA HIS A 35 -9.97 -8.88 3.88
C HIS A 35 -9.80 -9.79 5.11
N LYS A 36 -8.74 -10.62 5.17
CA LYS A 36 -8.42 -11.45 6.36
C LYS A 36 -7.83 -10.65 7.51
N PHE A 37 -7.38 -9.42 7.25
CA PHE A 37 -6.80 -8.50 8.24
C PHE A 37 -7.80 -7.42 8.68
N ILE A 38 -9.07 -7.56 8.31
CA ILE A 38 -10.12 -6.56 8.54
C ILE A 38 -11.28 -7.23 9.32
N PRO A 39 -11.85 -6.56 10.34
CA PRO A 39 -13.05 -7.02 11.05
C PRO A 39 -14.19 -7.36 10.09
N GLU A 40 -14.99 -8.36 10.43
CA GLU A 40 -15.98 -8.93 9.51
C GLU A 40 -16.99 -7.89 9.00
N GLU A 41 -17.44 -7.03 9.90
CA GLU A 41 -18.35 -5.92 9.66
C GLU A 41 -17.82 -4.88 8.66
N MET A 42 -16.49 -4.78 8.50
CA MET A 42 -15.83 -3.82 7.60
C MET A 42 -15.31 -4.47 6.30
N ARG A 43 -15.48 -5.78 6.09
CA ARG A 43 -14.91 -6.47 4.93
C ARG A 43 -15.49 -6.03 3.59
N THR A 44 -16.68 -5.43 3.57
CA THR A 44 -17.26 -4.76 2.38
C THR A 44 -16.35 -3.66 1.83
N SER A 45 -15.56 -3.02 2.69
CA SER A 45 -14.61 -1.97 2.35
C SER A 45 -13.18 -2.48 2.16
N ALA A 46 -12.93 -3.79 2.21
CA ALA A 46 -11.58 -4.34 2.31
C ALA A 46 -10.63 -3.95 1.17
N TYR A 47 -11.17 -3.70 -0.02
CA TYR A 47 -10.42 -3.40 -1.25
C TYR A 47 -10.70 -1.99 -1.80
N ALA A 48 -11.32 -1.13 -1.00
CA ALA A 48 -11.48 0.27 -1.35
C ALA A 48 -10.21 1.07 -1.02
N ASP A 49 -9.93 2.13 -1.79
CA ASP A 49 -8.73 2.95 -1.60
C ASP A 49 -8.88 3.98 -0.48
N PHE A 50 -9.18 3.52 0.73
CA PHE A 50 -9.27 4.37 1.93
C PHE A 50 -8.87 3.59 3.20
N PRO A 51 -8.55 4.28 4.31
CA PRO A 51 -8.16 3.61 5.56
C PRO A 51 -9.37 2.93 6.20
N VAL A 52 -9.20 1.68 6.63
CA VAL A 52 -10.30 0.91 7.25
C VAL A 52 -10.00 0.72 8.74
N PRO A 53 -10.94 1.02 9.66
CA PRO A 53 -10.78 0.73 11.08
C PRO A 53 -10.57 -0.77 11.33
N ILE A 54 -9.62 -1.11 12.21
CA ILE A 54 -9.31 -2.50 12.58
C ILE A 54 -9.42 -2.77 14.09
N GLY A 55 -9.96 -1.82 14.86
CA GLY A 55 -10.07 -1.88 16.32
C GLY A 55 -9.02 -1.01 17.02
N GLU A 56 -9.18 -0.82 18.33
CA GLU A 56 -8.23 -0.08 19.20
C GLU A 56 -7.86 1.33 18.70
N GLY A 57 -8.80 2.02 18.04
CA GLY A 57 -8.56 3.33 17.43
C GLY A 57 -7.56 3.31 16.27
N GLN A 58 -7.19 2.15 15.75
CA GLN A 58 -6.25 1.98 14.64
C GLN A 58 -6.96 1.75 13.31
N THR A 59 -6.23 2.02 12.23
CA THR A 59 -6.67 1.76 10.85
C THR A 59 -5.62 0.97 10.08
N ILE A 60 -6.07 0.16 9.13
CA ILE A 60 -5.20 -0.36 8.08
C ILE A 60 -5.14 0.67 6.94
N SER A 61 -3.92 1.05 6.54
CA SER A 61 -3.68 2.07 5.51
C SER A 61 -4.30 1.70 4.15
N GLN A 62 -4.58 2.71 3.34
CA GLN A 62 -5.13 2.56 1.99
C GLN A 62 -4.25 1.62 1.14
N PRO A 63 -4.83 0.72 0.32
CA PRO A 63 -4.09 -0.12 -0.61
C PRO A 63 -3.04 0.63 -1.44
N TYR A 64 -3.37 1.78 -2.01
CA TYR A 64 -2.44 2.56 -2.82
C TYR A 64 -1.21 3.03 -2.04
N ILE A 65 -1.41 3.58 -0.85
CA ILE A 65 -0.31 4.07 -0.01
C ILE A 65 0.63 2.92 0.36
N VAL A 66 0.10 1.75 0.72
CA VAL A 66 0.91 0.56 1.01
C VAL A 66 1.70 0.11 -0.22
N ALA A 67 1.07 0.09 -1.41
CA ALA A 67 1.73 -0.29 -2.65
C ALA A 67 2.87 0.68 -3.01
N LEU A 68 2.61 1.99 -2.90
CA LEU A 68 3.59 3.05 -3.15
C LEU A 68 4.78 2.95 -2.19
N MET A 69 4.51 2.85 -0.89
CA MET A 69 5.56 2.69 0.14
C MET A 69 6.43 1.48 -0.17
N THR A 70 5.80 0.36 -0.54
CA THR A 70 6.51 -0.89 -0.86
C THR A 70 7.35 -0.75 -2.13
N GLU A 71 6.83 -0.08 -3.16
CA GLU A 71 7.57 0.18 -4.41
C GLU A 71 8.79 1.07 -4.17
N CYS A 72 8.66 2.10 -3.33
CA CYS A 72 9.75 3.05 -3.04
C CYS A 72 10.90 2.46 -2.21
N LEU A 73 10.67 1.35 -1.49
CA LEU A 73 11.72 0.64 -0.75
C LEU A 73 12.71 -0.09 -1.67
N ASP A 74 12.38 -0.28 -2.95
CA ASP A 74 13.21 -0.97 -3.96
C ASP A 74 13.83 -2.28 -3.42
N LEU A 75 12.97 -3.12 -2.84
CA LEU A 75 13.39 -4.32 -2.13
C LEU A 75 14.02 -5.33 -3.09
N THR A 76 15.31 -5.61 -2.92
CA THR A 76 16.01 -6.71 -3.59
C THR A 76 16.08 -7.96 -2.69
N GLU A 77 16.27 -9.14 -3.26
CA GLU A 77 16.44 -10.40 -2.49
C GLU A 77 17.57 -10.34 -1.45
N LEU A 78 18.51 -9.39 -1.60
CA LEU A 78 19.66 -9.21 -0.72
C LEU A 78 19.32 -8.50 0.61
N LEU A 79 18.08 -8.09 0.85
CA LEU A 79 17.65 -7.60 2.17
C LEU A 79 17.47 -8.76 3.18
N SER A 80 18.43 -9.69 3.22
CA SER A 80 18.74 -10.38 4.47
C SER A 80 19.25 -9.30 5.41
N LEU A 81 18.37 -8.72 6.23
CA LEU A 81 18.71 -7.65 7.17
C LEU A 81 20.00 -8.04 7.92
N PRO A 82 21.12 -7.33 7.73
CA PRO A 82 22.23 -7.50 8.66
C PRO A 82 21.75 -7.02 10.05
N PRO A 83 22.20 -7.68 11.14
CA PRO A 83 21.82 -7.29 12.47
C PRO A 83 22.23 -5.83 12.68
N LEU A 84 21.22 -4.97 12.87
CA LEU A 84 21.28 -3.60 13.38
C LEU A 84 22.66 -2.95 13.23
N LEU A 85 22.95 -2.36 12.06
CA LEU A 85 23.80 -1.17 11.84
C LEU A 85 24.24 -1.14 10.37
N THR A 86 23.33 -0.71 9.50
CA THR A 86 23.56 0.17 8.32
C THR A 86 22.40 -0.04 7.36
N TYR A 87 21.43 0.88 7.39
CA TYR A 87 20.46 0.97 6.30
C TYR A 87 21.18 1.59 5.11
N PRO A 88 21.15 1.00 3.91
CA PRO A 88 21.56 1.72 2.71
C PRO A 88 20.69 2.98 2.64
N ARG A 89 21.33 4.13 2.53
CA ARG A 89 20.68 5.43 2.41
C ARG A 89 19.65 5.31 1.30
N LEU A 90 18.36 5.45 1.61
CA LEU A 90 17.31 5.60 0.60
C LEU A 90 17.84 6.60 -0.43
N SER A 91 17.89 6.19 -1.70
CA SER A 91 18.27 7.10 -2.77
C SER A 91 17.44 8.38 -2.62
N LEU A 92 18.11 9.54 -2.55
CA LEU A 92 17.46 10.86 -2.37
C LEU A 92 16.30 11.06 -3.36
N ASN A 93 16.38 10.42 -4.54
CA ASN A 93 15.34 10.45 -5.57
C ASN A 93 14.02 9.80 -5.15
N ASN A 94 14.04 8.76 -4.30
CA ASN A 94 12.82 8.09 -3.82
C ASN A 94 12.16 8.87 -2.68
N GLN A 95 12.95 9.57 -1.86
CA GLN A 95 12.44 10.43 -0.79
C GLN A 95 11.64 11.61 -1.35
N THR A 96 12.17 12.30 -2.36
CA THR A 96 11.47 13.41 -3.02
C THR A 96 10.20 12.97 -3.74
N LYS A 97 10.17 11.75 -4.29
CA LYS A 97 8.98 11.16 -4.93
C LYS A 97 7.89 10.85 -3.89
N MET A 98 8.27 10.33 -2.72
CA MET A 98 7.35 10.05 -1.63
C MET A 98 6.75 11.35 -1.07
N GLU A 99 7.60 12.31 -0.68
CA GLU A 99 7.14 13.58 -0.08
C GLU A 99 6.16 14.31 -1.01
N ASN A 100 6.50 14.48 -2.29
CA ASN A 100 5.63 15.19 -3.24
C ASN A 100 4.28 14.50 -3.47
N LEU A 101 4.23 13.17 -3.47
CA LEU A 101 3.00 12.40 -3.70
C LEU A 101 2.12 12.31 -2.44
N PHE A 102 2.75 12.22 -1.26
CA PHE A 102 2.05 12.33 0.02
C PHE A 102 1.39 13.70 0.17
N TYR A 103 2.09 14.81 -0.14
CA TYR A 103 1.50 16.16 -0.05
C TYR A 103 0.37 16.42 -1.05
N GLN A 104 0.47 15.88 -2.28
CA GLN A 104 -0.62 16.02 -3.27
C GLN A 104 -1.91 15.32 -2.86
N LYS A 105 -1.84 14.11 -2.28
CA LYS A 105 -3.04 13.36 -1.86
C LYS A 105 -3.51 13.69 -0.43
N ALA A 106 -2.60 14.09 0.47
CA ALA A 106 -2.97 14.56 1.80
C ALA A 106 -3.70 15.91 1.77
N GLY A 107 -3.38 16.78 0.79
CA GLY A 107 -4.12 18.03 0.55
C GLY A 107 -5.61 17.82 0.24
N ASP A 108 -5.95 16.72 -0.44
CA ASP A 108 -7.34 16.34 -0.71
C ASP A 108 -8.04 15.68 0.49
N SER A 109 -7.28 15.19 1.46
CA SER A 109 -7.76 14.47 2.65
C SER A 109 -8.06 15.40 3.84
N ALA A 110 -7.63 16.66 3.79
CA ALA A 110 -7.78 17.64 4.87
C ALA A 110 -9.17 18.34 4.90
N LYS A 111 -10.18 17.77 4.24
CA LYS A 111 -11.59 18.17 4.37
C LYS A 111 -12.39 17.09 5.10
N PHE A 112 -12.06 16.88 6.37
CA PHE A 112 -12.93 16.24 7.35
C PHE A 112 -12.81 17.00 8.67
#